data_AF-A0A1B9LEG8-F1
#
_entry.id   AF-A0A1B9LEG8-F1
#
_cell.length_a   1.000
_cell.length_b   1.000
_cell.length_c   1.000
_cell.angle_alpha   90.00
_cell.angle_beta   90.00
_cell.angle_gamma   90.00
#
_symmetry.space_group_name_H-M   'P 1'
#
loop_
_entity.id
_entity.type
_entity.pdbx_description
1 polymer ?
#
loop_
_entity_poly.entity_id
_entity_poly.type
_entity_poly.pdbx_seq_one_letter_code
_entity_poly.pdbx_strand_id
1 'polypeptide(L)'
;MTWITAKSVTDHRQSSKVTTKIRTGLRPLENILIRRIPVNLLVSQVGHFWIELLHKDETEIDELMKNTFKKGLKEKDINDENGNPLQHSTKANNFRESYGWYPVQMKIQLLNIFIDKRIVSSDGILNGDHAQRRKEDEEETLTELTHTKDRKAGRKSNNNEYSSRAFDPHQSNRFHPEKIKFTSHPYVLPSDTRSDEEIFNEIRAFAQAFEDEWSWGYDCYKETNCHTFLFLLLATCNLADPDCIGEELDRHFKRYKKSLDKHCKGVKETTIKRRILMEKLLDISENAKPK
;
A
#
# COMPACT_ATOMS: atom_id res chain seq x y z
N MET A 1 14.35 -5.52 -31.64
CA MET A 1 13.87 -5.66 -30.25
C MET A 1 12.68 -6.60 -30.24
N THR A 2 12.61 -7.52 -29.30
CA THR A 2 11.50 -8.47 -29.14
C THR A 2 10.56 -8.01 -28.02
N TRP A 3 9.27 -8.32 -28.13
CA TRP A 3 8.23 -7.97 -27.17
C TRP A 3 7.50 -9.23 -26.73
N ILE A 4 7.09 -9.30 -25.47
CA ILE A 4 6.24 -10.39 -24.97
C ILE A 4 4.93 -9.82 -24.45
N THR A 5 3.85 -10.57 -24.65
CA THR A 5 2.58 -10.29 -23.98
C THR A 5 2.62 -10.93 -22.61
N ALA A 6 2.78 -10.12 -21.57
CA ALA A 6 2.54 -10.54 -20.20
C ALA A 6 1.04 -10.40 -19.92
N LYS A 7 0.40 -11.50 -19.53
CA LYS A 7 -0.91 -11.44 -18.89
C LYS A 7 -0.65 -11.25 -17.41
N SER A 8 -1.11 -10.15 -16.82
CA SER A 8 -1.27 -10.10 -15.37
C SER A 8 -2.25 -11.22 -15.00
N VAL A 9 -1.78 -12.21 -14.25
CA VAL A 9 -2.61 -13.29 -13.74
C VAL A 9 -3.13 -12.84 -12.39
N THR A 10 -4.23 -12.09 -12.39
CA THR A 10 -5.12 -12.16 -11.24
C THR A 10 -5.99 -13.40 -11.43
N ASP A 11 -6.19 -14.14 -10.34
CA ASP A 11 -7.07 -15.30 -10.32
C ASP A 11 -8.41 -14.95 -10.99
N HIS A 12 -9.00 -15.91 -11.72
CA HIS A 12 -10.14 -15.77 -12.63
C HIS A 12 -11.42 -15.18 -11.99
N ARG A 13 -11.41 -14.92 -10.69
CA ARG A 13 -12.49 -14.35 -9.89
C ARG A 13 -12.22 -12.94 -9.34
N GLN A 14 -11.04 -12.35 -9.57
CA GLN A 14 -10.66 -11.05 -8.98
C GLN A 14 -9.99 -10.14 -10.00
N SER A 15 -10.60 -8.97 -10.27
CA SER A 15 -10.08 -7.86 -11.09
C SER A 15 -9.97 -8.08 -12.62
N SER A 16 -10.28 -7.03 -13.39
CA SER A 16 -10.19 -7.00 -14.86
C SER A 16 -8.76 -7.24 -15.34
N LYS A 17 -8.58 -8.28 -16.17
CA LYS A 17 -7.30 -8.65 -16.80
C LYS A 17 -6.68 -7.46 -17.53
N VAL A 18 -5.54 -6.96 -17.07
CA VAL A 18 -4.68 -6.08 -17.87
C VAL A 18 -3.73 -6.99 -18.65
N THR A 19 -3.91 -7.02 -19.97
CA THR A 19 -2.96 -7.69 -20.87
C THR A 19 -1.97 -6.64 -21.33
N THR A 20 -0.71 -6.76 -20.93
CA THR A 20 0.32 -5.77 -21.24
C THR A 20 1.37 -6.37 -22.17
N LYS A 21 1.78 -5.59 -23.18
CA LYS A 21 3.03 -5.86 -23.90
C LYS A 21 4.19 -5.23 -23.14
N ILE A 22 5.11 -6.05 -22.65
CA ILE A 22 6.32 -5.61 -21.96
C ILE A 22 7.55 -5.91 -22.82
N ARG A 23 8.62 -5.12 -22.59
CA ARG A 23 9.93 -5.37 -23.21
C ARG A 23 10.46 -6.75 -22.82
N THR A 24 11.04 -7.48 -23.79
CA THR A 24 11.70 -8.77 -23.50
C THR A 24 12.80 -8.58 -22.44
N GLY A 25 12.84 -9.48 -21.46
CA GLY A 25 13.83 -9.50 -20.39
C GLY A 25 13.38 -8.85 -19.08
N LEU A 26 12.25 -8.12 -19.07
CA LEU A 26 11.62 -7.72 -17.81
C LEU A 26 10.99 -8.93 -17.13
N ARG A 27 11.15 -9.01 -15.81
CA ARG A 27 10.58 -10.07 -15.00
C ARG A 27 9.42 -9.51 -14.17
N PRO A 28 8.17 -9.95 -14.38
CA PRO A 28 7.06 -9.60 -13.50
C PRO A 28 7.29 -10.20 -12.11
N LEU A 29 6.98 -9.43 -11.06
CA LEU A 29 6.94 -9.92 -9.69
C LEU A 29 5.51 -10.35 -9.33
N GLU A 30 5.11 -11.53 -9.77
CA GLU A 30 3.74 -12.04 -9.62
C GLU A 30 3.31 -12.23 -8.16
N ASN A 31 4.29 -12.38 -7.26
CA ASN A 31 4.12 -12.45 -5.81
C ASN A 31 4.05 -11.07 -5.14
N ILE A 32 4.00 -9.98 -5.90
CA ILE A 32 3.76 -8.64 -5.38
C ILE A 32 2.56 -8.03 -6.09
N LEU A 33 1.59 -7.56 -5.31
CA LEU A 33 0.40 -6.89 -5.82
C LEU A 33 0.44 -5.42 -5.42
N ILE A 34 0.18 -4.54 -6.38
CA ILE A 34 -0.10 -3.15 -6.11
C ILE A 34 -1.60 -2.95 -6.24
N ARG A 35 -2.24 -2.50 -5.16
CA ARG A 35 -3.69 -2.31 -5.08
C ARG A 35 -4.03 -0.84 -5.18
N ARG A 36 -5.06 -0.53 -5.98
CA ARG A 36 -5.49 0.85 -6.24
C ARG A 36 -6.99 1.01 -6.10
N ILE A 37 -7.37 1.86 -5.16
CA ILE A 37 -8.71 2.43 -5.08
C ILE A 37 -8.58 3.90 -5.46
N PRO A 38 -9.05 4.33 -6.64
CA PRO A 38 -9.01 5.74 -7.02
C PRO A 38 -10.00 6.56 -6.18
N VAL A 39 -9.70 7.84 -6.00
CA VAL A 39 -10.67 8.77 -5.40
C VAL A 39 -11.88 8.89 -6.31
N ASN A 40 -13.08 8.70 -5.76
CA ASN A 40 -14.32 9.03 -6.44
C ASN A 40 -15.21 9.89 -5.54
N LEU A 41 -15.20 11.20 -5.79
CA LEU A 41 -15.95 12.19 -5.02
C LEU A 41 -17.46 12.12 -5.24
N LEU A 42 -17.93 11.50 -6.34
CA LEU A 42 -19.37 11.32 -6.58
C LEU A 42 -19.98 10.25 -5.66
N VAL A 43 -19.18 9.28 -5.22
CA VAL A 43 -19.59 8.21 -4.29
C VAL A 43 -18.83 8.27 -2.97
N SER A 44 -18.21 9.41 -2.65
CA SER A 44 -17.43 9.64 -1.43
C SER A 44 -16.37 8.57 -1.12
N GLN A 45 -15.82 7.91 -2.14
CA GLN A 45 -14.73 6.95 -1.96
C GLN A 45 -13.41 7.70 -1.85
N VAL A 46 -12.80 7.63 -0.67
CA VAL A 46 -11.43 8.09 -0.43
C VAL A 46 -10.51 7.11 -1.17
N GLY A 47 -9.66 7.64 -2.04
CA GLY A 47 -8.68 6.82 -2.75
C GLY A 47 -7.63 6.28 -1.79
N HIS A 48 -7.16 5.05 -2.03
CA HIS A 48 -6.11 4.42 -1.24
C HIS A 48 -5.28 3.45 -2.07
N PHE A 49 -3.96 3.54 -1.95
CA PHE A 49 -2.99 2.63 -2.56
C PHE A 49 -2.21 1.87 -1.49
N TRP A 50 -1.98 0.59 -1.73
CA TRP A 50 -1.11 -0.23 -0.88
C TRP A 50 -0.43 -1.31 -1.71
N ILE A 51 0.59 -1.94 -1.13
CA ILE A 51 1.31 -3.06 -1.73
C ILE A 51 1.09 -4.31 -0.88
N GLU A 52 0.89 -5.46 -1.51
CA GLU A 52 0.75 -6.78 -0.86
C GLU A 52 1.90 -7.69 -1.31
N LEU A 53 2.49 -8.43 -0.38
CA LEU A 53 3.47 -9.47 -0.63
C LEU A 53 2.77 -10.84 -0.45
N LEU A 54 2.78 -11.65 -1.51
CA LEU A 54 2.13 -12.95 -1.52
C LEU A 54 3.09 -14.02 -1.04
N HIS A 55 2.70 -14.69 0.04
CA HIS A 55 3.48 -15.77 0.63
C HIS A 55 2.83 -17.12 0.35
N LYS A 56 3.64 -18.19 0.37
CA LYS A 56 3.14 -19.55 0.15
C LYS A 56 2.29 -20.07 1.32
N ASP A 57 2.49 -19.51 2.51
CA ASP A 57 1.88 -19.88 3.78
C ASP A 57 0.65 -19.01 4.16
N GLU A 58 0.06 -18.29 3.19
CA GLU A 58 -1.06 -17.35 3.44
C GLU A 58 -2.26 -17.95 4.16
N THR A 59 -2.50 -19.25 3.97
CA THR A 59 -3.62 -19.99 4.56
C THR A 59 -3.25 -20.71 5.86
N GLU A 60 -2.02 -20.56 6.35
CA GLU A 60 -1.64 -21.11 7.66
C GLU A 60 -2.28 -20.26 8.77
N ILE A 61 -2.94 -20.92 9.72
CA ILE A 61 -3.69 -20.28 10.81
C ILE A 61 -3.33 -20.96 12.13
N ASP A 62 -3.10 -20.18 13.17
CA ASP A 62 -2.96 -20.66 14.55
C ASP A 62 -4.26 -21.33 15.02
N GLU A 63 -4.19 -22.44 15.77
CA GLU A 63 -5.41 -23.14 16.24
C GLU A 63 -6.26 -22.26 17.18
N LEU A 64 -5.64 -21.41 18.00
CA LEU A 64 -6.37 -20.43 18.81
C LEU A 64 -7.19 -19.50 17.90
N MET A 65 -6.56 -18.91 16.89
CA MET A 65 -7.21 -17.95 15.99
C MET A 65 -8.29 -18.61 15.14
N LYS A 66 -8.05 -19.84 14.68
CA LYS A 66 -9.06 -20.66 14.00
C LYS A 66 -10.29 -20.92 14.88
N ASN A 67 -10.09 -21.19 16.18
CA ASN A 67 -11.18 -21.38 17.12
C ASN A 67 -11.89 -20.06 17.47
N THR A 68 -11.16 -18.96 17.58
CA THR A 68 -11.69 -17.61 17.79
C THR A 68 -12.59 -17.19 16.63
N PHE A 69 -12.13 -17.39 15.39
CA PHE A 69 -12.91 -17.11 14.17
C PHE A 69 -14.22 -17.91 14.15
N LYS A 70 -14.18 -19.21 14.48
CA LYS A 70 -15.38 -20.06 14.55
C LYS A 70 -16.40 -19.62 15.60
N LYS A 71 -15.94 -18.97 16.67
CA LYS A 71 -16.78 -18.49 17.77
C LYS A 71 -17.31 -17.08 17.54
N GLY A 72 -16.87 -16.37 16.49
CA GLY A 72 -17.28 -15.00 16.21
C GLY A 72 -16.91 -14.03 17.34
N LEU A 73 -15.77 -14.25 18.00
CA LEU A 73 -15.32 -13.39 19.11
C LEU A 73 -14.76 -12.07 18.61
N LYS A 74 -14.68 -11.08 19.51
CA LYS A 74 -14.12 -9.74 19.27
C LYS A 74 -12.67 -9.63 19.74
N GLU A 75 -11.99 -8.55 19.33
CA GLU A 75 -10.62 -8.22 19.76
C GLU A 75 -10.48 -8.19 21.28
N LYS A 76 -11.40 -7.52 21.98
CA LYS A 76 -11.41 -7.48 23.45
C LYS A 76 -11.53 -8.85 24.12
N ASP A 77 -12.04 -9.86 23.43
CA ASP A 77 -12.24 -11.21 23.98
C ASP A 77 -10.98 -12.07 23.84
N ILE A 78 -9.97 -11.60 23.09
CA ILE A 78 -8.65 -12.24 22.93
C ILE A 78 -7.51 -11.42 23.57
N ASN A 79 -7.88 -10.46 24.42
CA ASN A 79 -6.96 -9.67 25.24
C ASN A 79 -7.17 -10.00 26.73
N ASP A 80 -6.13 -9.83 27.54
CA ASP A 80 -6.19 -9.91 28.99
C ASP A 80 -6.91 -8.70 29.61
N GLU A 81 -7.08 -8.70 30.93
CA GLU A 81 -7.71 -7.61 31.68
C GLU A 81 -7.01 -6.25 31.54
N ASN A 82 -5.75 -6.25 31.12
CA ASN A 82 -4.94 -5.06 30.88
C ASN A 82 -4.92 -4.65 29.39
N GLY A 83 -5.68 -5.35 28.53
CA GLY A 83 -5.73 -5.10 27.10
C GLY A 83 -4.55 -5.66 26.30
N ASN A 84 -3.70 -6.52 26.89
CA ASN A 84 -2.63 -7.18 26.16
C ASN A 84 -3.16 -8.43 25.44
N PRO A 85 -2.65 -8.75 24.24
CA PRO A 85 -3.01 -9.99 23.55
C PRO A 85 -2.74 -11.22 24.41
N LEU A 86 -3.72 -12.13 24.50
CA LEU A 86 -3.53 -13.42 25.19
C LEU A 86 -2.45 -14.28 24.50
N GLN A 87 -2.22 -14.05 23.20
CA GLN A 87 -1.18 -14.69 22.42
C GLN A 87 -0.80 -13.81 21.21
N HIS A 88 0.48 -13.80 20.84
CA HIS A 88 0.94 -13.33 19.53
C HIS A 88 0.82 -14.43 18.48
N SER A 89 0.35 -14.05 17.30
CA SER A 89 0.22 -14.99 16.20
C SER A 89 1.58 -15.42 15.65
N THR A 90 1.67 -16.71 15.34
CA THR A 90 2.86 -17.31 14.71
C THR A 90 2.64 -17.68 13.25
N LYS A 91 1.41 -17.57 12.74
CA LYS A 91 1.00 -17.93 11.38
C LYS A 91 0.37 -16.75 10.63
N ALA A 92 0.15 -16.85 9.32
CA ALA A 92 -0.41 -15.73 8.55
C ALA A 92 -1.85 -15.38 8.99
N ASN A 93 -2.61 -16.36 9.49
CA ASN A 93 -4.01 -16.23 9.93
C ASN A 93 -4.94 -15.63 8.88
N ASN A 94 -4.66 -15.91 7.61
CA ASN A 94 -5.29 -15.27 6.46
C ASN A 94 -5.14 -13.73 6.43
N PHE A 95 -4.12 -13.15 7.05
CA PHE A 95 -3.70 -11.77 6.77
C PHE A 95 -2.50 -11.84 5.82
N ARG A 96 -2.57 -11.08 4.72
CA ARG A 96 -1.46 -10.91 3.77
C ARG A 96 -0.51 -9.84 4.26
N GLU A 97 0.78 -10.09 4.06
CA GLU A 97 1.78 -9.06 4.31
C GLU A 97 1.52 -7.87 3.39
N SER A 98 1.35 -6.67 3.95
CA SER A 98 0.99 -5.50 3.16
C SER A 98 1.37 -4.18 3.82
N TYR A 99 1.56 -3.15 2.99
CA TYR A 99 2.07 -1.84 3.41
C TYR A 99 1.34 -0.68 2.74
N GLY A 100 0.84 0.26 3.54
CA GLY A 100 0.24 1.51 3.12
C GLY A 100 0.46 2.64 4.14
N TRP A 101 0.30 3.90 3.72
CA TRP A 101 0.54 5.07 4.57
C TRP A 101 -0.73 5.82 4.93
N TYR A 102 -0.93 6.04 6.23
CA TYR A 102 -2.20 6.55 6.77
C TYR A 102 -1.97 7.75 7.68
N PRO A 103 -2.97 8.64 7.82
CA PRO A 103 -2.98 9.59 8.91
C PRO A 103 -3.34 8.85 10.21
N VAL A 104 -2.72 9.25 11.31
CA VAL A 104 -3.20 8.89 12.65
C VAL A 104 -4.67 9.29 12.83
N GLN A 105 -5.03 10.48 12.34
CA GLN A 105 -6.39 11.01 12.36
C GLN A 105 -6.64 11.96 11.18
N MET A 106 -7.84 11.91 10.60
CA MET A 106 -8.26 12.85 9.57
C MET A 106 -8.73 14.15 10.22
N LYS A 107 -7.81 15.08 10.51
CA LYS A 107 -8.14 16.44 10.98
C LYS A 107 -8.13 17.43 9.82
N ILE A 108 -9.32 17.79 9.33
CA ILE A 108 -9.46 18.81 8.28
C ILE A 108 -9.02 20.17 8.84
N GLN A 109 -7.97 20.77 8.26
CA GLN A 109 -7.47 22.09 8.64
C GLN A 109 -7.68 23.08 7.49
N LEU A 110 -8.89 23.63 7.39
CA LEU A 110 -9.30 24.52 6.30
C LEU A 110 -8.41 25.77 6.14
N LEU A 111 -7.75 26.24 7.21
CA LEU A 111 -6.90 27.44 7.18
C LEU A 111 -5.54 27.25 6.45
N ASN A 112 -5.04 26.02 6.28
CA ASN A 112 -3.73 25.77 5.66
C ASN A 112 -3.71 25.84 4.12
N ILE A 113 -4.89 25.91 3.50
CA ILE A 113 -5.05 25.92 2.03
C ILE A 113 -4.37 27.15 1.41
N PHE A 114 -4.40 28.30 2.09
CA PHE A 114 -3.90 29.59 1.55
C PHE A 114 -2.40 29.80 1.77
N ILE A 115 -1.77 29.11 2.72
CA ILE A 115 -0.35 29.31 3.09
C ILE A 115 0.52 28.14 2.61
N ASP A 116 0.05 26.89 2.74
CA ASP A 116 0.88 25.70 2.53
C ASP A 116 0.40 24.79 1.38
N LYS A 117 -0.79 25.07 0.80
CA LYS A 117 -1.51 24.23 -0.18
C LYS A 117 -1.88 22.83 0.32
N ARG A 118 -1.52 22.47 1.55
CA ARG A 118 -2.00 21.28 2.27
C ARG A 118 -3.40 21.57 2.81
N ILE A 119 -4.30 20.61 2.63
CA ILE A 119 -5.71 20.69 3.05
C ILE A 119 -5.90 19.94 4.38
N VAL A 120 -5.19 18.84 4.53
CA VAL A 120 -5.21 17.98 5.71
C VAL A 120 -3.78 17.54 5.98
N SER A 121 -3.35 17.61 7.23
CA SER A 121 -2.13 16.94 7.67
C SER A 121 -2.24 16.42 9.10
N SER A 122 -1.49 15.36 9.38
CA SER A 122 -1.44 14.65 10.65
C SER A 122 -0.15 13.84 10.69
N ASP A 123 0.27 13.38 11.87
CA ASP A 123 1.29 12.35 11.98
C ASP A 123 0.92 11.16 11.07
N GLY A 124 1.90 10.71 10.29
CA GLY A 124 1.75 9.57 9.41
C GLY A 124 2.11 8.28 10.10
N ILE A 125 1.42 7.20 9.75
CA ILE A 125 1.64 5.89 10.36
C ILE A 125 1.46 4.75 9.36
N LEU A 126 2.40 3.81 9.40
CA LEU A 126 2.38 2.62 8.56
C LEU A 126 1.17 1.76 8.90
N ASN A 127 0.46 1.32 7.88
CA ASN A 127 -0.74 0.49 7.96
C ASN A 127 -1.82 1.04 8.89
N GLY A 128 -1.76 2.34 9.21
CA GLY A 128 -2.75 2.91 10.09
C GLY A 128 -2.68 2.37 11.51
N ASP A 129 -1.54 1.79 11.90
CA ASP A 129 -1.36 1.05 13.14
C ASP A 129 -1.19 1.99 14.34
N HIS A 130 -2.30 2.59 14.77
CA HIS A 130 -2.36 3.55 15.86
C HIS A 130 -3.43 3.19 16.89
N ALA A 131 -3.15 3.42 18.18
CA ALA A 131 -4.05 3.08 19.28
C ALA A 131 -5.48 3.62 19.10
N GLN A 132 -5.62 4.87 18.63
CA GLN A 132 -6.93 5.46 18.35
C GLN A 132 -7.72 4.70 17.27
N ARG A 133 -7.06 4.30 16.19
CA ARG A 133 -7.69 3.58 15.07
C ARG A 133 -8.03 2.14 15.47
N ARG A 134 -7.22 1.53 16.35
CA ARG A 134 -7.52 0.22 16.96
C ARG A 134 -8.74 0.31 17.88
N LYS A 135 -8.85 1.37 18.70
CA LYS A 135 -10.02 1.62 19.55
C LYS A 135 -11.31 1.81 18.75
N GLU A 136 -11.24 2.48 17.60
CA GLU A 136 -12.37 2.59 16.67
C GLU A 136 -12.82 1.20 16.16
N ASP A 137 -11.89 0.28 15.88
CA ASP A 137 -12.24 -1.10 15.50
C ASP A 137 -12.95 -1.86 16.64
N GLU A 138 -12.59 -1.58 17.90
CA GLU A 138 -13.21 -2.20 19.09
C GLU A 138 -14.62 -1.66 19.39
N GLU A 139 -14.83 -0.37 19.14
CA GLU A 139 -16.08 0.35 19.40
C GLU A 139 -17.11 0.20 18.27
N GLU A 140 -16.67 0.02 17.02
CA GLU A 140 -17.56 -0.32 15.92
C GLU A 140 -18.22 -1.70 16.17
N THR A 141 -19.42 -1.92 15.64
CA THR A 141 -20.06 -3.25 15.61
C THR A 141 -19.32 -4.23 14.67
N LEU A 142 -17.99 -4.20 14.65
CA LEU A 142 -17.17 -5.30 14.18
C LEU A 142 -17.42 -6.46 15.14
N THR A 143 -18.41 -7.27 14.78
CA THR A 143 -18.90 -8.35 15.62
C THR A 143 -17.93 -9.52 15.67
N GLU A 144 -16.97 -9.60 14.74
CA GLU A 144 -16.14 -10.77 14.55
C GLU A 144 -14.71 -10.38 14.13
N LEU A 145 -13.73 -10.97 14.81
CA LEU A 145 -12.32 -10.92 14.48
C LEU A 145 -12.06 -11.63 13.14
N THR A 146 -12.37 -11.04 11.98
CA THR A 146 -12.11 -11.73 10.70
C THR A 146 -11.36 -10.84 9.70
N HIS A 147 -10.47 -11.47 8.96
CA HIS A 147 -9.69 -10.88 7.87
C HIS A 147 -10.53 -10.42 6.66
N THR A 148 -11.84 -10.64 6.68
CA THR A 148 -12.79 -10.33 5.58
C THR A 148 -13.59 -9.06 5.80
N LYS A 149 -13.55 -8.50 7.02
CA LYS A 149 -14.28 -7.29 7.39
C LYS A 149 -13.38 -6.06 7.24
N ASP A 150 -14.01 -4.93 6.94
CA ASP A 150 -13.31 -3.65 6.83
C ASP A 150 -12.81 -3.24 8.22
N ARG A 151 -11.59 -2.70 8.27
CA ARG A 151 -10.97 -2.22 9.50
C ARG A 151 -10.50 -0.79 9.31
N LYS A 152 -10.39 -0.06 10.41
CA LYS A 152 -9.63 1.17 10.49
C LYS A 152 -8.16 0.81 10.60
N ALA A 153 -7.74 0.01 11.58
CA ALA A 153 -6.32 -0.21 11.88
C ALA A 153 -5.77 -1.53 11.32
N GLY A 154 -4.65 -1.43 10.61
CA GLY A 154 -3.81 -2.57 10.27
C GLY A 154 -2.81 -2.90 11.38
N ARG A 155 -1.73 -3.58 11.02
CA ARG A 155 -0.56 -3.78 11.90
C ARG A 155 0.72 -3.43 11.15
N LYS A 156 1.61 -2.67 11.77
CA LYS A 156 2.88 -2.26 11.15
C LYS A 156 3.98 -3.29 11.35
N SER A 157 3.88 -4.14 12.37
CA SER A 157 4.90 -5.12 12.74
C SER A 157 4.49 -6.55 12.40
N ASN A 158 5.49 -7.39 12.08
CA ASN A 158 5.35 -8.84 12.02
C ASN A 158 5.17 -9.42 13.45
N ASN A 159 4.66 -10.64 13.53
CA ASN A 159 4.36 -11.35 14.80
C ASN A 159 3.48 -10.52 15.75
N ASN A 160 2.42 -9.94 15.20
CA ASN A 160 1.43 -9.18 15.95
C ASN A 160 0.35 -10.10 16.53
N GLU A 161 -0.62 -9.51 17.22
CA GLU A 161 -1.71 -10.22 17.89
C GLU A 161 -2.62 -11.00 16.94
N TYR A 162 -2.66 -10.65 15.65
CA TYR A 162 -3.58 -11.26 14.68
C TYR A 162 -2.88 -12.04 13.59
N SER A 163 -1.60 -11.78 13.33
CA SER A 163 -0.84 -12.41 12.27
C SER A 163 0.67 -12.35 12.52
N SER A 164 1.38 -13.35 12.02
CA SER A 164 2.82 -13.31 11.80
C SER A 164 3.28 -12.17 10.87
N ARG A 165 2.37 -11.56 10.10
CA ARG A 165 2.69 -10.52 9.11
C ARG A 165 2.10 -9.16 9.47
N ALA A 166 2.85 -8.10 9.18
CA ALA A 166 2.32 -6.74 9.11
C ALA A 166 1.27 -6.64 8.00
N PHE A 167 0.22 -5.86 8.20
CA PHE A 167 -0.84 -5.78 7.21
C PHE A 167 -1.59 -4.45 7.15
N ASP A 168 -2.02 -4.09 5.95
CA ASP A 168 -2.87 -2.95 5.64
C ASP A 168 -4.35 -3.25 5.98
N PRO A 169 -5.10 -2.29 6.56
CA PRO A 169 -6.50 -2.48 6.94
C PRO A 169 -7.46 -2.69 5.76
N HIS A 170 -7.13 -2.22 4.56
CA HIS A 170 -7.94 -2.39 3.35
C HIS A 170 -7.74 -3.74 2.66
N GLN A 171 -6.87 -4.63 3.16
CA GLN A 171 -6.64 -5.93 2.52
C GLN A 171 -7.91 -6.82 2.51
N SER A 172 -8.91 -6.53 3.35
CA SER A 172 -10.21 -7.22 3.36
C SER A 172 -10.90 -7.08 2.00
N ASN A 173 -10.62 -5.99 1.27
CA ASN A 173 -11.18 -5.72 -0.05
C ASN A 173 -10.80 -6.78 -1.09
N ARG A 174 -9.79 -7.63 -0.84
CA ARG A 174 -9.52 -8.77 -1.73
C ARG A 174 -10.66 -9.79 -1.75
N PHE A 175 -11.50 -9.83 -0.71
CA PHE A 175 -12.71 -10.66 -0.67
C PHE A 175 -13.94 -9.96 -1.27
N HIS A 176 -13.79 -8.68 -1.62
CA HIS A 176 -14.81 -7.80 -2.17
C HIS A 176 -14.28 -7.20 -3.48
N PRO A 177 -14.11 -8.02 -4.54
CA PRO A 177 -13.38 -7.62 -5.75
C PRO A 177 -13.96 -6.39 -6.46
N GLU A 178 -15.23 -6.05 -6.22
CA GLU A 178 -15.87 -4.83 -6.70
C GLU A 178 -15.31 -3.53 -6.08
N LYS A 179 -14.67 -3.62 -4.91
CA LYS A 179 -14.03 -2.50 -4.20
C LYS A 179 -12.65 -2.17 -4.78
N ILE A 180 -11.88 -3.18 -5.19
CA ILE A 180 -10.56 -2.97 -5.81
C ILE A 180 -10.76 -2.67 -7.30
N LYS A 181 -10.57 -1.41 -7.68
CA LYS A 181 -10.77 -0.98 -9.08
C LYS A 181 -9.64 -1.39 -9.99
N PHE A 182 -8.42 -1.46 -9.47
CA PHE A 182 -7.26 -1.81 -10.27
C PHE A 182 -6.20 -2.52 -9.42
N THR A 183 -5.61 -3.56 -10.00
CA THR A 183 -4.47 -4.29 -9.44
C THR A 183 -3.41 -4.42 -10.53
N SER A 184 -2.16 -4.11 -10.20
CA SER A 184 -1.00 -4.37 -11.06
C SER A 184 0.11 -5.09 -10.29
N HIS A 185 1.16 -5.48 -11.01
CA HIS A 185 2.39 -6.01 -10.44
C HIS A 185 3.54 -5.06 -10.75
N PRO A 186 4.53 -4.93 -9.86
CA PRO A 186 5.78 -4.32 -10.22
C PRO A 186 6.62 -5.28 -11.10
N TYR A 187 7.58 -4.70 -11.80
CA TYR A 187 8.53 -5.42 -12.64
C TYR A 187 9.94 -5.04 -12.25
N VAL A 188 10.87 -5.99 -12.38
CA VAL A 188 12.30 -5.70 -12.27
C VAL A 188 12.94 -5.60 -13.64
N LEU A 189 13.98 -4.76 -13.73
CA LEU A 189 14.75 -4.55 -14.95
C LEU A 189 15.52 -5.82 -15.36
N PRO A 190 15.87 -6.00 -16.65
CA PRO A 190 16.58 -7.20 -17.11
C PRO A 190 17.93 -7.46 -16.44
N SER A 191 18.58 -6.42 -15.93
CA SER A 191 19.87 -6.51 -15.23
C SER A 191 19.71 -6.78 -13.73
N ASP A 192 18.49 -6.89 -13.22
CA ASP A 192 18.21 -7.09 -11.81
C ASP A 192 18.32 -8.57 -11.45
N THR A 193 19.32 -8.89 -10.63
CA THR A 193 19.62 -10.26 -10.20
C THR A 193 19.05 -10.62 -8.83
N ARG A 194 18.32 -9.69 -8.19
CA ARG A 194 17.75 -9.92 -6.86
C ARG A 194 16.68 -11.00 -6.92
N SER A 195 16.70 -11.87 -5.92
CA SER A 195 15.63 -12.80 -5.61
C SER A 195 14.40 -12.07 -5.09
N ASP A 196 13.24 -12.74 -5.14
CA ASP A 196 12.01 -12.17 -4.62
C ASP A 196 12.07 -11.90 -3.12
N GLU A 197 12.78 -12.73 -2.34
CA GLU A 197 12.95 -12.52 -0.90
C GLU A 197 13.83 -11.30 -0.60
N GLU A 198 14.87 -11.05 -1.40
CA GLU A 198 15.66 -9.81 -1.28
C GLU A 198 14.79 -8.58 -1.55
N ILE A 199 13.95 -8.63 -2.58
CA ILE A 199 13.02 -7.55 -2.92
C ILE A 199 11.98 -7.36 -1.80
N PHE A 200 11.44 -8.45 -1.24
CA PHE A 200 10.53 -8.39 -0.08
C PHE A 200 11.21 -7.70 1.11
N ASN A 201 12.46 -8.05 1.40
CA ASN A 201 13.24 -7.45 2.47
C ASN A 201 13.52 -5.97 2.24
N GLU A 202 13.80 -5.54 1.01
CA GLU A 202 13.92 -4.11 0.69
C GLU A 202 12.61 -3.35 0.89
N ILE A 203 11.48 -3.93 0.48
CA ILE A 203 10.14 -3.34 0.69
C ILE A 203 9.85 -3.19 2.19
N ARG A 204 10.12 -4.24 2.98
CA ARG A 204 10.00 -4.23 4.44
C ARG A 204 10.89 -3.13 5.03
N ALA A 205 12.16 -3.09 4.65
CA ALA A 205 13.12 -2.11 5.16
C ALA A 205 12.68 -0.68 4.86
N PHE A 206 12.23 -0.41 3.63
CA PHE A 206 11.65 0.88 3.26
C PHE A 206 10.44 1.22 4.12
N ALA A 207 9.47 0.30 4.22
CA ALA A 207 8.22 0.55 4.94
C ALA A 207 8.46 0.83 6.44
N GLN A 208 9.37 0.08 7.08
CA GLN A 208 9.72 0.27 8.49
C GLN A 208 10.52 1.56 8.75
N ALA A 209 11.38 1.95 7.81
CA ALA A 209 12.17 3.17 7.92
C ALA A 209 11.42 4.43 7.45
N PHE A 210 10.23 4.29 6.86
CA PHE A 210 9.48 5.42 6.34
C PHE A 210 8.86 6.22 7.48
N GLU A 211 9.36 7.44 7.65
CA GLU A 211 8.89 8.40 8.64
C GLU A 211 8.66 9.76 7.97
N ASP A 212 7.41 10.22 7.97
CA ASP A 212 7.03 11.53 7.46
C ASP A 212 5.66 11.94 8.02
N GLU A 213 5.28 13.19 7.86
CA GLU A 213 3.91 13.63 8.10
C GLU A 213 2.99 12.97 7.05
N TRP A 214 1.77 12.55 7.42
CA TRP A 214 0.74 12.29 6.43
C TRP A 214 0.06 13.59 6.03
N SER A 215 -0.08 13.85 4.73
CA SER A 215 -0.76 15.03 4.23
C SER A 215 -1.50 14.78 2.92
N TRP A 216 -2.55 15.56 2.69
CA TRP A 216 -3.28 15.64 1.43
C TRP A 216 -3.40 17.10 0.98
N GLY A 217 -3.08 17.36 -0.29
CA GLY A 217 -2.96 18.71 -0.86
C GLY A 217 -3.09 18.73 -2.38
N TYR A 218 -4.04 17.96 -2.93
CA TYR A 218 -4.29 17.85 -4.37
C TYR A 218 -3.02 17.54 -5.20
N ASP A 219 -2.27 16.53 -4.80
CA ASP A 219 -1.08 16.05 -5.53
C ASP A 219 0.04 17.12 -5.57
N CYS A 220 0.12 18.01 -4.56
CA CYS A 220 1.19 19.01 -4.48
C CYS A 220 2.52 18.40 -4.04
N TYR A 221 3.64 19.07 -4.33
CA TYR A 221 4.99 18.59 -4.01
C TYR A 221 5.25 18.31 -2.52
N LYS A 222 4.47 18.91 -1.62
CA LYS A 222 4.54 18.72 -0.15
C LYS A 222 3.68 17.57 0.36
N GLU A 223 2.90 16.94 -0.51
CA GLU A 223 1.99 15.85 -0.17
C GLU A 223 2.76 14.57 0.18
N THR A 224 2.31 13.91 1.23
CA THR A 224 2.81 12.60 1.65
C THR A 224 1.63 11.75 2.10
N ASN A 225 1.12 10.90 1.24
CA ASN A 225 0.02 9.99 1.55
C ASN A 225 0.33 8.58 1.03
N CYS A 226 -0.67 7.71 0.98
CA CYS A 226 -0.53 6.36 0.46
C CYS A 226 -0.03 6.29 -0.99
N HIS A 227 -0.36 7.27 -1.84
CA HIS A 227 0.12 7.32 -3.22
C HIS A 227 1.61 7.70 -3.24
N THR A 228 1.99 8.78 -2.57
CA THR A 228 3.39 9.20 -2.47
C THR A 228 4.26 8.12 -1.83
N PHE A 229 3.78 7.48 -0.77
CA PHE A 229 4.45 6.35 -0.12
C PHE A 229 4.76 5.25 -1.13
N LEU A 230 3.76 4.82 -1.91
CA LEU A 230 3.97 3.80 -2.93
C LEU A 230 4.96 4.24 -4.01
N PHE A 231 4.87 5.47 -4.51
CA PHE A 231 5.81 5.95 -5.52
C PHE A 231 7.25 5.95 -4.99
N LEU A 232 7.45 6.41 -3.76
CA LEU A 232 8.77 6.40 -3.13
C LEU A 232 9.28 4.98 -2.87
N LEU A 233 8.40 4.07 -2.46
CA LEU A 233 8.71 2.65 -2.28
C LEU A 233 9.21 2.03 -3.59
N LEU A 234 8.42 2.17 -4.67
CA LEU A 234 8.75 1.62 -5.98
C LEU A 234 10.08 2.20 -6.52
N ALA A 235 10.26 3.53 -6.42
CA ALA A 235 11.48 4.20 -6.86
C ALA A 235 12.72 3.73 -6.08
N THR A 236 12.58 3.61 -4.76
CA THR A 236 13.68 3.22 -3.86
C THR A 236 14.08 1.77 -4.11
N CYS A 237 13.10 0.86 -4.20
CA CYS A 237 13.32 -0.57 -4.43
C CYS A 237 13.61 -0.91 -5.90
N ASN A 238 13.72 0.09 -6.79
CA ASN A 238 13.98 -0.08 -8.22
C ASN A 238 12.95 -0.96 -8.94
N LEU A 239 11.67 -0.78 -8.60
CA LEU A 239 10.54 -1.52 -9.12
C LEU A 239 9.77 -0.66 -10.13
N ALA A 240 9.67 -1.14 -11.36
CA ALA A 240 8.92 -0.47 -12.41
C ALA A 240 7.42 -0.75 -12.29
N ASP A 241 6.58 0.27 -12.57
CA ASP A 241 5.13 0.13 -12.73
C ASP A 241 4.73 0.54 -14.16
N PRO A 242 5.05 -0.29 -15.15
CA PRO A 242 4.80 0.03 -16.54
C PRO A 242 3.29 0.05 -16.85
N ASP A 243 2.45 -0.64 -16.08
CA ASP A 243 1.02 -0.75 -16.32
C ASP A 243 0.25 0.53 -15.94
N CYS A 244 0.74 1.30 -14.96
CA CYS A 244 0.11 2.56 -14.54
C CYS A 244 0.97 3.79 -14.81
N ILE A 245 2.24 3.76 -14.42
CA ILE A 245 3.15 4.91 -14.57
C ILE A 245 3.68 4.99 -15.99
N GLY A 246 4.15 3.87 -16.54
CA GLY A 246 4.68 3.81 -17.92
C GLY A 246 3.65 4.11 -19.01
N GLU A 247 2.40 3.68 -18.82
CA GLU A 247 1.26 4.03 -19.70
C GLU A 247 0.60 5.36 -19.33
N GLU A 248 1.19 6.10 -18.38
CA GLU A 248 0.72 7.44 -18.08
C GLU A 248 -0.75 7.46 -17.56
N LEU A 249 -1.24 6.35 -16.98
CA LEU A 249 -2.62 6.20 -16.50
C LEU A 249 -2.80 6.73 -15.07
N ASP A 250 -1.74 6.74 -14.26
CA ASP A 250 -1.79 7.24 -12.90
C ASP A 250 -1.79 8.78 -12.86
N ARG A 251 -2.98 9.37 -12.69
CA ARG A 251 -3.16 10.82 -12.61
C ARG A 251 -2.50 11.43 -11.38
N HIS A 252 -2.42 10.70 -10.27
CA HIS A 252 -1.80 11.18 -9.03
C HIS A 252 -0.30 11.30 -9.23
N PHE A 253 0.34 10.28 -9.80
CA PHE A 253 1.75 10.31 -10.15
C PHE A 253 2.08 11.50 -11.07
N LYS A 254 1.33 11.64 -12.18
CA LYS A 254 1.51 12.73 -13.15
C LYS A 254 1.46 14.11 -12.51
N ARG A 255 0.44 14.36 -11.68
CA ARG A 255 0.24 15.66 -11.02
C ARG A 255 1.30 15.92 -9.96
N TYR A 256 1.64 14.90 -9.17
CA TYR A 256 2.68 14.98 -8.16
C TYR A 256 4.04 15.31 -8.76
N LYS A 257 4.47 14.56 -9.79
CA LYS A 257 5.72 14.82 -10.51
C LYS A 257 5.73 16.23 -11.11
N LYS A 258 4.66 16.63 -11.82
CA LYS A 258 4.53 17.99 -12.37
C LYS A 258 4.61 19.06 -11.29
N SER A 259 4.06 18.80 -10.09
CA SER A 259 4.18 19.73 -8.96
C SER A 259 5.61 19.81 -8.44
N LEU A 260 6.34 18.69 -8.38
CA LEU A 260 7.75 18.65 -8.00
C LEU A 260 8.60 19.45 -9.01
N ASP A 261 8.41 19.23 -10.31
CA ASP A 261 9.22 19.85 -11.37
C ASP A 261 9.05 21.36 -11.44
N LYS A 262 7.83 21.88 -11.19
CA LYS A 262 7.56 23.33 -11.16
C LYS A 262 8.21 24.06 -9.99
N HIS A 263 8.57 23.37 -8.91
CA HIS A 263 9.04 24.02 -7.69
C HIS A 263 10.57 24.22 -7.70
N CYS A 264 11.03 25.40 -8.14
CA CYS A 264 12.46 25.67 -8.38
C CYS A 264 13.14 26.62 -7.36
N LYS A 265 12.41 27.22 -6.42
CA LYS A 265 12.99 28.23 -5.48
C LYS A 265 12.95 27.75 -4.03
N GLY A 266 14.07 27.88 -3.31
CA GLY A 266 14.16 27.55 -1.86
C GLY A 266 13.95 26.06 -1.56
N VAL A 267 14.36 25.19 -2.49
CA VAL A 267 13.99 23.76 -2.49
C VAL A 267 14.70 23.03 -1.35
N LYS A 268 13.92 22.51 -0.40
CA LYS A 268 14.42 21.60 0.65
C LYS A 268 15.05 20.35 0.03
N GLU A 269 16.09 19.82 0.65
CA GLU A 269 16.79 18.61 0.20
C GLU A 269 15.84 17.42 -0.03
N THR A 270 14.83 17.27 0.83
CA THR A 270 13.78 16.23 0.70
C THR A 270 13.03 16.34 -0.62
N THR A 271 12.67 17.55 -1.05
CA THR A 271 11.99 17.78 -2.33
C THR A 271 12.89 17.43 -3.52
N ILE A 272 14.20 17.70 -3.43
CA ILE A 272 15.18 17.31 -4.46
C ILE A 272 15.27 15.79 -4.56
N LYS A 273 15.44 15.11 -3.42
CA LYS A 273 15.47 13.64 -3.35
C LYS A 273 14.21 13.03 -3.95
N ARG A 274 13.02 13.53 -3.59
CA ARG A 274 11.75 13.05 -4.15
C ARG A 274 11.65 13.27 -5.66
N ARG A 275 12.12 14.42 -6.19
CA ARG A 275 12.16 14.66 -7.64
C ARG A 275 13.03 13.62 -8.36
N ILE A 276 14.23 13.36 -7.86
CA ILE A 276 15.14 12.35 -8.43
C ILE A 276 14.48 10.97 -8.42
N LEU A 277 13.80 10.60 -7.33
CA LEU A 277 13.10 9.33 -7.22
C LEU A 277 11.91 9.23 -8.18
N MET A 278 11.12 10.29 -8.37
CA MET A 278 10.01 10.28 -9.33
C MET A 278 10.50 10.23 -10.77
N GLU A 279 11.60 10.91 -11.10
CA GLU A 279 12.25 10.79 -12.42
C GLU A 279 12.72 9.36 -12.65
N LYS A 280 13.46 8.79 -11.70
CA LYS A 280 13.90 7.39 -11.76
C LYS A 280 12.72 6.44 -11.97
N LEU A 281 11.62 6.61 -11.21
CA LEU A 281 10.45 5.74 -11.32
C LEU A 281 9.76 5.86 -12.69
N LEU A 282 9.66 7.08 -13.22
CA LEU A 282 9.13 7.29 -14.57
C LEU A 282 10.01 6.60 -15.60
N ASP A 283 11.33 6.85 -15.56
CA ASP A 283 12.30 6.31 -16.50
C ASP A 283 12.26 4.78 -16.54
N ILE A 284 12.30 4.11 -15.38
CA ILE A 284 12.28 2.63 -15.34
C ILE A 284 10.93 2.07 -15.80
N SER A 285 9.84 2.80 -15.59
CA SER A 285 8.47 2.37 -15.97
C SER A 285 8.19 2.57 -17.46
N GLU A 286 8.65 3.67 -18.05
CA GLU A 286 8.53 3.93 -19.50
C GLU A 286 9.44 3.01 -20.31
N ASN A 287 10.69 2.81 -19.86
CA ASN A 287 11.64 1.91 -20.54
C ASN A 287 11.19 0.45 -20.53
N ALA A 288 10.18 0.13 -19.73
CA ALA A 288 9.58 -1.19 -19.68
C ALA A 288 8.51 -1.44 -20.76
N LYS A 289 8.08 -0.41 -21.51
CA LYS A 289 7.06 -0.51 -22.57
C LYS A 289 7.62 -0.33 -23.98
N PRO A 290 6.92 -0.87 -24.99
CA PRO A 290 7.13 -0.47 -26.38
C PRO A 290 6.70 0.97 -26.60
N LYS A 291 7.59 1.76 -27.21
CA LYS A 291 7.25 3.06 -27.78
C LYS A 291 6.38 2.89 -29.02
#